data_AF-A0A8J5QDW1-F1
#
_entry.id   AF-A0A8J5QDW1-F1
#
_cell.length_a   1.000
_cell.length_b   1.000
_cell.length_c   1.000
_cell.angle_alpha   90.00
_cell.angle_beta   90.00
_cell.angle_gamma   90.00
#
_symmetry.space_group_name_H-M   'P 1'
#
loop_
_entity.id
_entity.type
_entity.pdbx_description
1 polymer ?
#
loop_
_entity_poly.entity_id
_entity_poly.type
_entity_poly.pdbx_seq_one_letter_code
_entity_poly.pdbx_strand_id
1 'polypeptide(L)'
;MKSENIEVTICVTGPGNDEHTEGLIDGVSPYTQYCGSCISLKKTLEDSYEEESIQAVKERIEFQLNHAQFVEGRPDWSAVVRQEIDEAENSISIVGCRHPARIDNIRAEAIKALDQDKRIDFYNQLMA
;
A
#
# COMPACT_ATOMS: atom_id res chain seq x y z
N MET A 1 24.61 -9.27 -2.83
CA MET A 1 23.15 -9.40 -2.96
C MET A 1 22.70 -8.37 -3.96
N LYS A 2 22.09 -8.76 -5.08
CA LYS A 2 21.42 -7.78 -5.96
C LYS A 2 20.27 -7.21 -5.14
N SER A 3 20.18 -5.89 -5.03
CA SER A 3 19.02 -5.22 -4.46
C SER A 3 17.85 -5.47 -5.40
N GLU A 4 16.90 -6.31 -4.99
CA GLU A 4 15.63 -6.41 -5.69
C GLU A 4 14.88 -5.10 -5.44
N ASN A 5 14.58 -4.36 -6.51
CA ASN A 5 13.81 -3.12 -6.42
C ASN A 5 12.35 -3.50 -6.22
N ILE A 6 11.87 -3.42 -4.98
CA ILE A 6 10.46 -3.63 -4.65
C ILE A 6 9.77 -2.26 -4.71
N GLU A 7 8.81 -2.13 -5.61
CA GLU A 7 7.91 -0.99 -5.64
C GLU A 7 6.67 -1.30 -4.79
N VAL A 8 6.31 -0.37 -3.91
CA VAL A 8 5.16 -0.52 -3.01
C VAL A 8 4.26 0.70 -3.17
N THR A 9 3.00 0.49 -3.53
CA THR A 9 1.99 1.55 -3.61
C THR A 9 0.85 1.29 -2.64
N ILE A 10 0.56 2.26 -1.78
CA ILE A 10 -0.53 2.22 -0.80
C ILE A 10 -1.65 3.15 -1.29
N CYS A 11 -2.81 2.59 -1.60
CA CYS A 11 -3.98 3.35 -2.04
C CYS A 11 -4.94 3.63 -0.88
N VAL A 12 -5.10 4.90 -0.51
CA VAL A 12 -5.99 5.36 0.57
C VAL A 12 -7.37 5.68 -0.01
N THR A 13 -8.32 4.74 0.08
CA THR A 13 -9.61 4.84 -0.64
C THR A 13 -10.69 5.70 0.03
N GLY A 14 -10.42 6.26 1.22
CA GLY A 14 -11.33 7.14 1.95
C GLY A 14 -10.56 8.28 2.63
N PRO A 15 -9.89 9.15 1.85
CA PRO A 15 -9.08 10.22 2.42
C PRO A 15 -9.96 11.15 3.27
N GLY A 16 -9.42 11.59 4.41
CA GLY A 16 -10.15 12.43 5.37
C GLY A 16 -11.20 11.70 6.22
N ASN A 17 -11.42 10.39 6.03
CA ASN A 17 -12.17 9.59 7.00
C ASN A 17 -11.24 9.10 8.11
N ASP A 18 -11.46 9.57 9.33
CA ASP A 18 -10.69 9.17 10.51
C ASP A 18 -11.38 8.03 11.29
N GLU A 19 -12.48 7.48 10.78
CA GLU A 19 -13.10 6.25 11.31
C GLU A 19 -12.10 5.08 11.23
N HIS A 20 -12.10 4.24 12.28
CA HIS A 20 -11.24 3.05 12.39
C HIS A 20 -9.73 3.32 12.38
N THR A 21 -9.30 4.51 12.78
CA THR A 21 -7.87 4.87 12.89
C THR A 21 -7.24 4.49 14.23
N GLU A 22 -8.02 4.02 15.20
CA GLU A 22 -7.58 3.74 16.58
C GLU A 22 -6.37 2.79 16.66
N GLY A 23 -6.32 1.77 15.79
CA GLY A 23 -5.20 0.80 15.77
C GLY A 23 -3.93 1.28 15.07
N LEU A 24 -3.95 2.44 14.40
CA LEU A 24 -2.78 2.96 13.68
C LEU A 24 -1.73 3.53 14.62
N ILE A 25 -2.14 4.09 15.77
CA ILE A 25 -1.23 4.70 16.75
C ILE A 25 -0.27 3.63 17.30
N ASP A 26 -0.82 2.48 17.69
CA ASP A 26 -0.07 1.36 18.28
C ASP A 26 0.89 0.68 17.28
N GLY A 27 0.51 0.68 15.99
CA GLY A 27 1.26 0.00 14.93
C GLY A 27 2.47 0.78 14.41
N VAL A 28 2.60 2.06 14.78
CA VAL A 28 3.62 2.96 14.20
C VAL A 28 4.58 3.36 15.29
N SER A 29 5.88 3.15 15.06
CA SER A 29 6.91 3.47 16.05
C SER A 29 6.80 4.94 16.47
N PRO A 30 6.74 5.27 17.77
CA PRO A 30 6.77 6.67 18.21
C PRO A 30 8.12 7.34 17.91
N TYR A 31 9.14 6.55 17.58
CA TYR A 31 10.47 7.02 17.26
C TYR A 31 10.61 7.24 15.75
N THR A 32 10.67 8.50 15.32
CA THR A 32 11.19 8.87 14.00
C THR A 32 12.69 9.06 14.13
N GLN A 33 13.48 8.12 13.61
CA GLN A 33 14.93 8.25 13.59
C GLN A 33 15.35 9.39 12.66
N TYR A 34 16.24 10.27 13.13
CA TYR A 34 16.75 11.43 12.41
C TYR A 34 17.33 11.06 11.03
N CYS A 35 16.64 11.41 9.95
CA CYS A 35 17.24 11.45 8.61
C CYS A 35 17.71 12.89 8.37
N GLY A 36 19.02 13.09 8.21
CA GLY A 36 19.67 14.40 8.19
C GLY A 36 19.28 15.35 7.04
N SER A 37 18.26 15.02 6.23
CA SER A 37 17.80 15.82 5.10
C SER A 37 16.31 16.19 5.12
N CYS A 38 15.50 15.73 6.08
CA CYS A 38 14.08 16.09 6.17
C CYS A 38 13.69 16.71 7.52
N ILE A 39 12.81 17.71 7.44
CA ILE A 39 12.35 18.57 8.53
C ILE A 39 11.50 17.73 9.52
N SER A 40 11.68 18.03 10.81
CA SER A 40 11.47 17.16 11.96
C SER A 40 10.03 16.99 12.43
N LEU A 41 9.72 15.82 13.02
CA LEU A 41 8.74 15.67 14.10
C LEU A 41 9.46 15.04 15.31
N LYS A 42 9.43 15.71 16.46
CA LYS A 42 9.91 15.16 17.73
C LYS A 42 8.70 14.98 18.64
N LYS A 43 8.43 13.75 19.08
CA LYS A 43 7.65 13.52 20.31
C LYS A 43 8.60 12.86 21.30
N THR A 44 8.99 13.62 22.32
CA THR A 44 9.88 13.15 23.39
C THR A 44 9.05 12.35 24.40
N LEU A 45 9.65 11.32 25.00
CA LEU A 45 9.04 10.39 25.97
C LEU A 45 8.56 11.03 27.30
N GLU A 46 8.55 12.36 27.43
CA GLU A 46 8.25 13.05 28.70
C GLU A 46 7.02 13.95 28.69
N ASP A 47 6.31 14.11 27.57
CA ASP A 47 5.13 14.98 27.55
C ASP A 47 3.83 14.20 27.83
N SER A 48 3.09 14.73 28.81
CA SER A 48 1.79 14.30 29.33
C SER A 48 0.79 13.75 28.29
N TYR A 49 -0.14 12.91 28.77
CA TYR A 49 -1.28 12.28 28.06
C TYR A 49 -2.15 13.23 27.20
N GLU A 50 -1.57 13.82 26.16
CA GLU A 50 -2.32 14.50 25.11
C GLU A 50 -2.66 13.48 24.02
N GLU A 51 -3.94 13.45 23.65
CA GLU A 51 -4.43 12.68 22.50
C GLU A 51 -3.60 13.06 21.26
N GLU A 52 -2.85 12.10 20.72
CA GLU A 52 -2.08 12.31 19.49
C GLU A 52 -3.05 12.57 18.34
N SER A 53 -2.84 13.66 17.59
CA SER A 53 -3.69 13.95 16.44
C SER A 53 -3.48 12.91 15.34
N ILE A 54 -4.56 12.51 14.68
CA ILE A 54 -4.50 11.55 13.55
C ILE A 54 -3.58 12.04 12.44
N GLN A 55 -3.47 13.35 12.26
CA GLN A 55 -2.55 13.95 11.29
C GLN A 55 -1.08 13.64 11.60
N ALA A 56 -0.67 13.74 12.87
CA ALA A 56 0.69 13.40 13.28
C ALA A 56 1.00 11.91 13.07
N VAL A 57 0.00 11.04 13.26
CA VAL A 57 0.12 9.60 13.00
C VAL A 57 0.31 9.33 11.50
N LYS A 58 -0.47 9.99 10.63
CA LYS A 58 -0.34 9.87 9.17
C LYS A 58 1.06 10.27 8.68
N GLU A 59 1.57 11.40 9.14
CA GLU A 59 2.92 11.87 8.81
C GLU A 59 4.00 10.89 9.26
N ARG A 60 3.81 10.24 10.42
CA ARG A 60 4.71 9.21 10.94
C ARG A 60 4.69 7.92 10.10
N ILE A 61 3.51 7.51 9.62
CA ILE A 61 3.36 6.37 8.71
C ILE A 61 4.12 6.64 7.40
N GLU A 62 3.88 7.80 6.79
CA GLU A 62 4.55 8.20 5.54
C GLU A 62 6.07 8.26 5.71
N PHE A 63 6.55 8.78 6.85
CA PHE A 63 7.99 8.82 7.15
C PHE A 63 8.61 7.41 7.28
N GLN A 64 7.94 6.50 7.98
CA GLN A 64 8.45 5.15 8.21
C GLN A 64 8.33 4.27 6.96
N LEU A 65 7.33 4.53 6.11
CA LEU A 65 7.12 3.87 4.84
C LEU A 65 7.59 4.74 3.66
N ASN A 66 8.70 5.45 3.82
CA ASN A 66 9.23 6.37 2.79
C ASN A 66 9.64 5.71 1.46
N HIS A 67 9.75 4.38 1.42
CA HIS A 67 9.99 3.59 0.21
C HIS A 67 8.67 3.25 -0.53
N ALA A 68 7.53 3.43 0.13
CA ALA A 68 6.22 3.23 -0.44
C ALA A 68 5.63 4.56 -0.93
N GLN A 69 4.93 4.51 -2.05
CA GLN A 69 4.16 5.63 -2.58
C GLN A 69 2.74 5.60 -2.02
N PHE A 70 2.26 6.73 -1.49
CA PHE A 70 0.87 6.90 -1.08
C PHE A 70 0.09 7.57 -2.20
N VAL A 71 -1.07 6.98 -2.54
CA VAL A 71 -2.00 7.53 -3.54
C VAL A 71 -3.38 7.61 -2.93
N GLU A 72 -3.99 8.80 -2.98
CA GLU A 72 -5.35 8.98 -2.50
C GLU A 72 -6.38 8.58 -3.55
N GLY A 73 -7.49 8.03 -3.08
CA GLY A 73 -8.62 7.61 -3.90
C GLY A 73 -8.59 6.13 -4.28
N ARG A 74 -9.57 5.74 -5.08
CA ARG A 74 -9.72 4.37 -5.57
C ARG A 74 -8.94 4.22 -6.88
N PRO A 75 -7.96 3.30 -6.97
CA PRO A 75 -7.24 3.07 -8.21
C PRO A 75 -8.14 2.40 -9.25
N ASP A 76 -7.86 2.69 -10.52
CA ASP A 76 -8.36 1.89 -11.63
C ASP A 76 -7.56 0.59 -11.70
N TRP A 77 -8.05 -0.43 -10.97
CA TRP A 77 -7.40 -1.75 -10.94
C TRP A 77 -7.26 -2.37 -12.32
N SER A 78 -8.13 -2.06 -13.28
CA SER A 78 -8.00 -2.60 -14.62
C SER A 78 -6.83 -1.97 -15.37
N ALA A 79 -6.55 -0.69 -15.15
CA ALA A 79 -5.35 -0.04 -15.68
C ALA A 79 -4.08 -0.59 -15.01
N VAL A 80 -4.08 -0.69 -13.67
CA VAL A 80 -2.95 -1.22 -12.89
C VAL A 80 -2.58 -2.62 -13.36
N VAL A 81 -3.55 -3.55 -13.40
CA VAL A 81 -3.27 -4.95 -13.79
C VAL A 81 -2.74 -5.04 -15.21
N ARG A 82 -3.26 -4.24 -16.15
CA ARG A 82 -2.75 -4.22 -17.53
C ARG A 82 -1.31 -3.73 -17.59
N GLN A 83 -1.00 -2.63 -16.89
CA GLN A 83 0.36 -2.11 -16.83
C GLN A 83 1.34 -3.15 -16.25
N GLU A 84 1.00 -3.76 -15.11
CA GLU A 84 1.85 -4.77 -14.46
C GLU A 84 2.07 -6.00 -15.36
N ILE A 85 1.03 -6.45 -16.07
CA ILE A 85 1.15 -7.56 -17.04
C ILE A 85 2.06 -7.15 -18.20
N ASP A 86 1.92 -5.93 -18.73
CA ASP A 86 2.71 -5.43 -19.86
C ASP A 86 4.19 -5.30 -19.50
N GLU A 87 4.49 -4.81 -18.29
CA GLU A 87 5.86 -4.63 -17.76
C GLU A 87 6.54 -5.94 -17.36
N ALA A 88 5.78 -6.97 -16.98
CA ALA A 88 6.34 -8.28 -16.62
C ALA A 88 7.03 -8.96 -17.81
N GLU A 89 8.28 -9.39 -17.67
CA GLU A 89 9.04 -9.97 -18.80
C GLU A 89 8.52 -11.35 -19.23
N ASN A 90 8.32 -12.28 -18.29
CA ASN A 90 8.03 -13.69 -18.59
C ASN A 90 6.83 -14.25 -17.82
N SER A 91 6.61 -13.77 -16.60
CA SER A 91 5.54 -14.27 -15.74
C SER A 91 5.13 -13.24 -14.70
N ILE A 92 3.86 -13.29 -14.31
CA ILE A 92 3.30 -12.48 -13.25
C ILE A 92 2.37 -13.33 -12.37
N SER A 93 2.39 -13.06 -11.07
CA SER A 93 1.48 -13.67 -10.10
C SER A 93 0.63 -12.58 -9.45
N ILE A 94 -0.68 -12.70 -9.58
CA ILE A 94 -1.64 -11.75 -9.03
C ILE A 94 -2.32 -12.39 -7.82
N VAL A 95 -2.22 -11.74 -6.66
CA VAL A 95 -2.84 -12.20 -5.41
C VAL A 95 -3.85 -11.18 -4.93
N GLY A 96 -5.09 -11.60 -4.69
CA GLY A 96 -6.16 -10.75 -4.17
C GLY A 96 -6.83 -11.36 -2.95
N CYS A 97 -7.15 -10.53 -1.94
CA CYS A 97 -7.90 -10.93 -0.73
C CYS A 97 -9.14 -10.07 -0.48
N ARG A 98 -9.59 -9.33 -1.50
CA ARG A 98 -10.68 -8.35 -1.40
C ARG A 98 -12.04 -8.98 -1.69
N HIS A 99 -13.11 -8.24 -1.44
CA HIS A 99 -14.47 -8.55 -1.85
C HIS A 99 -14.54 -9.07 -3.31
N PRO A 100 -15.26 -10.19 -3.58
CA PRO A 100 -15.28 -10.85 -4.89
C PRO A 100 -15.50 -9.92 -6.08
N ALA A 101 -16.47 -9.00 -5.99
CA ALA A 101 -16.75 -8.03 -7.05
C ALA A 101 -15.54 -7.17 -7.48
N ARG A 102 -14.58 -6.87 -6.59
CA ARG A 102 -13.34 -6.14 -6.94
C ARG A 102 -12.34 -7.06 -7.62
N ILE A 103 -12.23 -8.27 -7.12
CA ILE A 103 -11.35 -9.32 -7.64
C ILE A 103 -11.80 -9.76 -9.04
N ASP A 104 -13.10 -9.72 -9.34
CA ASP A 104 -13.65 -10.05 -10.65
C ASP A 104 -13.13 -9.15 -11.76
N ASN A 105 -13.00 -7.84 -11.52
CA ASN A 105 -12.42 -6.91 -12.49
C ASN A 105 -10.94 -7.24 -12.78
N ILE A 106 -10.17 -7.51 -11.72
CA ILE A 106 -8.75 -7.90 -11.83
C ILE A 106 -8.63 -9.21 -12.62
N ARG A 107 -9.49 -10.19 -12.34
CA ARG A 107 -9.53 -11.47 -13.04
C ARG A 107 -9.90 -11.30 -14.52
N ALA A 108 -10.85 -10.42 -14.82
CA ALA A 108 -11.25 -10.13 -16.19
C ALA A 108 -10.08 -9.59 -17.00
N GLU A 109 -9.25 -8.68 -16.45
CA GLU A 109 -8.04 -8.22 -17.13
C GLU A 109 -6.99 -9.31 -17.28
N ALA A 110 -6.77 -10.13 -16.25
CA ALA A 110 -5.82 -11.25 -16.33
C ALA A 110 -6.20 -12.24 -17.45
N ILE A 111 -7.50 -12.55 -17.62
CA ILE A 111 -8.00 -13.44 -18.67
C ILE A 111 -7.75 -12.85 -20.07
N LYS A 112 -7.93 -11.53 -20.23
CA LYS A 112 -7.71 -10.86 -21.53
C LYS A 112 -6.27 -10.93 -22.00
N ALA A 113 -5.31 -11.19 -21.10
CA ALA A 113 -3.88 -11.28 -21.42
C ALA A 113 -3.35 -12.71 -21.54
N LEU A 114 -4.22 -13.74 -21.45
CA LEU A 114 -3.81 -15.15 -21.56
C LEU A 114 -3.31 -15.55 -22.95
N ASP A 115 -3.60 -14.75 -23.97
CA ASP A 115 -3.10 -14.94 -25.34
C ASP A 115 -1.66 -14.45 -25.54
N GLN A 116 -1.07 -13.80 -24.53
CA GLN A 116 0.33 -13.40 -24.54
C GLN A 116 1.25 -14.58 -24.18
N ASP A 117 2.49 -14.57 -24.65
CA ASP A 117 3.54 -15.56 -24.32
C ASP A 117 4.07 -15.41 -22.87
N LYS A 118 3.22 -15.00 -21.91
CA LYS A 118 3.54 -14.78 -20.49
C LYS A 118 2.75 -15.74 -19.62
N ARG A 119 3.40 -16.28 -18.58
CA ARG A 119 2.72 -17.11 -17.58
C ARG A 119 2.00 -16.22 -16.56
N ILE A 120 0.67 -16.32 -16.49
CA ILE A 120 -0.15 -15.57 -15.54
C ILE A 120 -0.71 -16.53 -14.49
N ASP A 121 -0.31 -16.36 -13.23
CA ASP A 121 -0.92 -17.04 -12.09
C ASP A 121 -1.88 -16.10 -11.36
N PHE A 122 -3.04 -16.61 -10.97
CA PHE A 122 -4.03 -15.84 -10.22
C PHE A 122 -4.46 -16.59 -8.95
N TYR A 123 -4.27 -15.95 -7.80
CA TYR A 123 -4.64 -16.50 -6.50
C TYR A 123 -5.63 -15.58 -5.80
N ASN A 124 -6.81 -16.11 -5.48
CA ASN A 124 -7.77 -15.42 -4.64
C ASN A 124 -7.73 -16.02 -3.23
N GLN A 125 -7.23 -15.27 -2.26
CA GLN A 125 -7.30 -15.64 -0.85
C GLN A 125 -8.71 -15.34 -0.35
N LEU A 126 -9.49 -16.39 -0.13
CA LEU A 126 -10.75 -16.30 0.61
C LEU A 126 -10.40 -16.11 2.09
N MET A 127 -10.76 -14.97 2.66
CA MET A 127 -10.70 -14.81 4.12
C MET A 127 -11.77 -15.74 4.73
N ALA A 128 -11.31 -16.68 5.57
CA ALA A 128 -12.17 -17.60 6.32
C ALA A 128 -12.83 -16.91 7.52
#